data_AF-U1WGB7-F1
#
_entry.id   AF-U1WGB7-F1
#
_cell.length_a   1.000
_cell.length_b   1.000
_cell.length_c   1.000
_cell.angle_alpha   90.00
_cell.angle_beta   90.00
_cell.angle_gamma   90.00
#
_symmetry.space_group_name_H-M   'P 1'
#
loop_
_entity.id
_entity.type
_entity.pdbx_description
1 polymer ?
#
loop_
_entity_poly.entity_id
_entity_poly.type
_entity_poly.pdbx_seq_one_letter_code
_entity_poly.pdbx_strand_id
1 'polypeptide(L)'
;MEFAIAIQSLRDMKLTERPWKPFSYQNEIETQTQKAFFEAWETVYGKKRMPDRLYFGSEFCQYRLTSSIAVMKALEYSRRNGLAFTFVTPYVHNVKFHALTTILTELQQEAVKVKEKVEVVVNDWGVYSHIRKQFPMLCPVIGRLLNKVVRDPRIADYYDNENAPPQAINVVKGNGLVSEWFGRFLESSDTVRLEFDEAIQGFGQETESHALSFHYPFGCVASGSACMVGFMDSDKKDKFRGDPDCKQQCQRYTFELKNRQFTHMTHRIFQKGNTAFYAHNRTLIETGLRRAMQAGAVRVVYSPRLPV
;
A
#
# COMPACT_ATOMS: atom_id res chain seq x y z
N MET A 1 -15.00 -11.53 -1.40
CA MET A 1 -13.74 -10.89 -0.97
C MET A 1 -12.58 -11.48 -1.74
N GLU A 2 -11.77 -10.65 -2.41
CA GLU A 2 -10.56 -11.05 -3.15
C GLU A 2 -9.34 -10.95 -2.22
N PHE A 3 -8.43 -11.93 -2.26
CA PHE A 3 -7.18 -11.91 -1.51
C PHE A 3 -6.01 -11.62 -2.45
N ALA A 4 -5.32 -10.51 -2.21
CA ALA A 4 -4.15 -10.11 -2.98
C ALA A 4 -2.89 -10.18 -2.12
N ILE A 5 -1.76 -10.48 -2.76
CA ILE A 5 -0.42 -10.41 -2.16
C ILE A 5 0.40 -9.32 -2.83
N ALA A 6 1.03 -8.46 -2.03
CA ALA A 6 1.89 -7.37 -2.51
C ALA A 6 3.37 -7.76 -2.48
N ILE A 7 3.99 -7.81 -3.65
CA ILE A 7 5.38 -8.21 -3.88
C ILE A 7 6.14 -7.07 -4.55
N GLN A 8 7.29 -6.72 -3.98
CA GLN A 8 8.08 -5.56 -4.45
C GLN A 8 9.29 -5.95 -5.30
N SER A 9 9.58 -7.25 -5.42
CA SER A 9 10.74 -7.74 -6.18
C SER A 9 10.52 -9.16 -6.71
N LEU A 10 11.18 -9.48 -7.83
CA LEU A 10 11.12 -10.82 -8.41
C LEU A 10 11.63 -11.92 -7.47
N ARG A 11 12.51 -11.58 -6.53
CA ARG A 11 13.04 -12.51 -5.52
C ARG A 11 11.95 -13.11 -4.63
N ASP A 12 10.91 -12.32 -4.36
CA ASP A 12 9.84 -12.67 -3.43
C ASP A 12 8.60 -13.27 -4.13
N MET A 13 8.65 -13.52 -5.43
CA MET A 13 7.51 -14.10 -6.18
C MET A 13 7.04 -15.45 -5.64
N LYS A 14 7.97 -16.26 -5.12
CA LYS A 14 7.66 -17.53 -4.45
C LYS A 14 6.73 -17.39 -3.23
N LEU A 15 6.62 -16.19 -2.66
CA LEU A 15 5.72 -15.93 -1.54
C LEU A 15 4.24 -15.92 -1.98
N THR A 16 3.95 -15.85 -3.28
CA THR A 16 2.58 -15.99 -3.80
C THR A 16 2.03 -17.40 -3.61
N GLU A 17 2.88 -18.43 -3.58
CA GLU A 17 2.47 -19.83 -3.47
C GLU A 17 2.05 -20.21 -2.05
N ARG A 18 2.71 -19.67 -1.02
CA ARG A 18 2.41 -20.00 0.39
C ARG A 18 2.76 -18.80 1.28
N PRO A 19 2.04 -17.67 1.19
CA PRO A 19 2.39 -16.44 1.91
C PRO A 19 2.37 -16.53 3.43
N TRP A 20 1.72 -17.57 3.98
CA TRP A 20 1.68 -17.86 5.42
C TRP A 20 2.82 -18.73 5.93
N LYS A 21 3.72 -19.19 5.04
CA LYS A 21 4.92 -19.91 5.48
C LYS A 21 6.05 -18.92 5.77
N PRO A 22 6.81 -19.14 6.85
CA PRO A 22 8.05 -18.39 7.08
C PRO A 22 9.02 -18.54 5.91
N PHE A 23 9.84 -17.53 5.67
CA PHE A 23 10.87 -17.54 4.63
C PHE A 23 12.26 -17.20 5.20
N SER A 24 13.31 -17.69 4.55
CA SER A 24 14.68 -17.74 5.12
C SER A 24 15.37 -16.40 5.37
N TYR A 25 14.79 -15.29 4.93
CA TYR A 25 15.32 -13.93 5.07
C TYR A 25 14.22 -12.97 5.55
N GLN A 26 13.30 -13.51 6.36
CA GLN A 26 12.29 -12.75 7.09
C GLN A 26 12.93 -12.15 8.34
N ASN A 27 12.69 -10.86 8.57
CA ASN A 27 13.12 -10.25 9.83
C ASN A 27 12.06 -10.49 10.93
N GLU A 28 12.41 -10.12 12.17
CA GLU A 28 11.55 -10.34 13.34
C GLU A 28 10.17 -9.64 13.18
N ILE A 29 10.16 -8.42 12.64
CA ILE A 29 8.92 -7.63 12.46
C ILE A 29 8.02 -8.34 11.45
N GLU A 30 8.55 -8.71 10.29
CA GLU A 30 7.83 -9.45 9.25
C GLU A 30 7.31 -10.80 9.77
N THR A 31 8.04 -11.46 10.66
CA THR A 31 7.62 -12.72 11.30
C THR A 31 6.42 -12.50 12.23
N GLN A 32 6.52 -11.50 13.11
CA GLN A 32 5.46 -11.17 14.06
C GLN A 32 4.18 -10.72 13.35
N THR A 33 4.30 -9.86 12.34
CA THR A 33 3.12 -9.36 11.61
C THR A 33 2.51 -10.40 10.69
N GLN A 34 3.30 -11.30 10.08
CA GLN A 34 2.77 -12.46 9.36
C GLN A 34 1.96 -13.37 10.30
N LYS A 35 2.50 -13.69 11.48
CA LYS A 35 1.82 -14.51 12.48
C LYS A 35 0.49 -13.86 12.88
N ALA A 36 0.52 -12.59 13.30
CA ALA A 36 -0.68 -11.86 13.71
C ALA A 36 -1.75 -11.83 12.60
N PHE A 37 -1.33 -11.57 11.35
CA PHE A 37 -2.24 -11.53 10.21
C PHE A 37 -2.91 -12.87 9.94
N PHE A 38 -2.14 -13.95 9.87
CA PHE A 38 -2.71 -15.25 9.51
C PHE A 38 -3.44 -15.94 10.66
N GLU A 39 -3.11 -15.64 11.92
CA GLU A 39 -3.94 -16.05 13.07
C GLU A 39 -5.30 -15.34 13.07
N ALA A 40 -5.32 -14.03 12.78
CA ALA A 40 -6.58 -13.29 12.59
C ALA A 40 -7.36 -13.82 11.38
N TRP A 41 -6.67 -14.11 10.27
CA TRP A 41 -7.28 -14.72 9.08
C TRP A 41 -7.97 -16.04 9.40
N GLU A 42 -7.30 -16.96 10.09
CA GLU A 42 -7.89 -18.25 10.46
C GLU A 42 -9.04 -18.07 11.45
N THR A 43 -8.96 -17.09 12.35
CA THR A 43 -10.05 -16.75 13.28
C THR A 43 -11.31 -16.29 12.53
N VAL A 44 -11.18 -15.51 11.46
CA VAL A 44 -12.32 -14.95 10.70
C VAL A 44 -12.82 -15.88 9.60
N TYR A 45 -11.91 -16.50 8.84
CA TYR A 45 -12.24 -17.26 7.63
C TYR A 45 -12.02 -18.78 7.75
N GLY A 46 -11.55 -19.26 8.89
CA GLY A 46 -11.34 -20.69 9.18
C GLY A 46 -10.11 -21.32 8.52
N LYS A 47 -9.81 -21.00 7.25
CA LYS A 47 -8.66 -21.56 6.53
C LYS A 47 -7.87 -20.51 5.75
N LYS A 48 -6.54 -20.64 5.79
CA LYS A 48 -5.62 -19.95 4.87
C LYS A 48 -5.93 -20.36 3.43
N ARG A 49 -5.83 -19.42 2.49
CA ARG A 49 -6.06 -19.67 1.05
C ARG A 49 -5.02 -18.98 0.20
N MET A 50 -4.80 -19.50 -1.01
CA MET A 50 -3.93 -18.89 -2.01
C MET A 50 -4.43 -17.50 -2.41
N PRO A 51 -3.52 -16.57 -2.75
CA PRO A 51 -3.91 -15.28 -3.30
C PRO A 51 -4.58 -15.47 -4.67
N ASP A 52 -5.58 -14.65 -4.93
CA ASP A 52 -6.26 -14.53 -6.21
C ASP A 52 -5.52 -13.55 -7.15
N ARG A 53 -4.71 -12.66 -6.57
CA ARG A 53 -4.09 -11.52 -7.27
C ARG A 53 -2.68 -11.19 -6.78
N LEU A 54 -1.82 -10.84 -7.72
CA LEU A 54 -0.50 -10.26 -7.47
C LEU A 54 -0.55 -8.73 -7.61
N TYR A 55 -0.16 -8.05 -6.54
CA TYR A 55 0.26 -6.66 -6.57
C TYR A 55 1.77 -6.61 -6.75
N PHE A 56 2.26 -5.98 -7.81
CA PHE A 56 3.69 -5.91 -8.08
C PHE A 56 4.18 -4.49 -8.26
N GLY A 57 5.19 -4.10 -7.48
CA GLY A 57 5.80 -2.78 -7.51
C GLY A 57 6.03 -2.19 -6.13
N SER A 58 6.30 -0.89 -6.06
CA SER A 58 6.58 -0.17 -4.82
C SER A 58 5.77 1.12 -4.78
N GLU A 59 4.99 1.33 -3.72
CA GLU A 59 4.03 2.43 -3.59
C GLU A 59 4.63 3.76 -3.12
N PHE A 60 5.76 3.73 -2.41
CA PHE A 60 6.14 4.88 -1.57
C PHE A 60 7.36 5.67 -2.03
N CYS A 61 8.24 5.09 -2.86
CA CYS A 61 9.51 5.73 -3.18
C CYS A 61 9.82 5.64 -4.67
N GLN A 62 10.04 6.79 -5.31
CA GLN A 62 10.42 6.86 -6.72
C GLN A 62 11.75 6.16 -7.04
N TYR A 63 12.67 6.09 -6.08
CA TYR A 63 13.95 5.37 -6.25
C TYR A 63 13.78 3.86 -6.14
N ARG A 64 12.60 3.39 -5.71
CA ARG A 64 12.20 1.98 -5.68
C ARG A 64 11.26 1.62 -6.83
N LEU A 65 11.06 2.53 -7.79
CA LEU A 65 10.36 2.25 -9.03
C LEU A 65 11.00 1.02 -9.70
N THR A 66 10.19 -0.01 -9.90
CA THR A 66 10.62 -1.28 -10.46
C THR A 66 10.96 -1.13 -11.93
N SER A 67 11.97 -1.85 -12.43
CA SER A 67 12.34 -1.80 -13.84
C SER A 67 11.26 -2.44 -14.73
N SER A 68 11.15 -1.97 -15.98
CA SER A 68 10.16 -2.52 -16.93
C SER A 68 10.28 -4.03 -17.11
N ILE A 69 11.51 -4.52 -17.28
CA ILE A 69 11.81 -5.96 -17.38
C ILE A 69 11.22 -6.74 -16.19
N ALA A 70 11.33 -6.22 -14.98
CA ALA A 70 10.81 -6.90 -13.79
C ALA A 70 9.28 -6.86 -13.75
N VAL A 71 8.65 -5.74 -14.12
CA VAL A 71 7.19 -5.62 -14.22
C VAL A 71 6.63 -6.60 -15.24
N MET A 72 7.24 -6.70 -16.42
CA MET A 72 6.83 -7.60 -17.48
C MET A 72 6.98 -9.08 -17.10
N LYS A 73 8.06 -9.43 -16.40
CA LYS A 73 8.24 -10.78 -15.83
C LYS A 73 7.19 -11.11 -14.78
N ALA A 74 6.79 -10.15 -13.95
CA ALA A 74 5.75 -10.35 -12.95
C ALA A 74 4.35 -10.50 -13.58
N LEU A 75 4.05 -9.74 -14.64
CA LEU A 75 2.83 -9.90 -15.43
C LEU A 75 2.76 -11.30 -16.05
N GLU A 76 3.85 -11.74 -16.69
CA GLU A 76 3.92 -13.08 -17.28
C GLU A 76 3.78 -14.18 -16.21
N TYR A 77 4.47 -14.03 -15.07
CA TYR A 77 4.33 -14.96 -13.95
C TYR A 77 2.87 -15.04 -13.48
N SER A 78 2.18 -13.91 -13.37
CA SER A 78 0.79 -13.86 -12.89
C SER A 78 -0.13 -14.65 -13.83
N ARG A 79 0.00 -14.43 -15.14
CA ARG A 79 -0.75 -15.19 -16.17
C ARG A 79 -0.48 -16.69 -16.07
N ARG A 80 0.78 -17.11 -15.96
CA ARG A 80 1.16 -18.53 -15.87
C ARG A 80 0.62 -19.23 -14.62
N ASN A 81 0.42 -18.48 -13.53
CA ASN A 81 -0.04 -19.00 -12.25
C ASN A 81 -1.52 -18.70 -11.97
N GLY A 82 -2.27 -18.18 -12.95
CA GLY A 82 -3.69 -17.86 -12.79
C GLY A 82 -3.98 -16.75 -11.77
N LEU A 83 -3.01 -15.87 -11.51
CA LEU A 83 -3.16 -14.70 -10.66
C LEU A 83 -3.60 -13.50 -11.51
N ALA A 84 -4.61 -12.77 -11.04
CA ALA A 84 -4.86 -11.44 -11.58
C ALA A 84 -3.66 -10.51 -11.28
N PHE A 85 -3.43 -9.49 -12.09
CA PHE A 85 -2.26 -8.61 -11.98
C PHE A 85 -2.64 -7.16 -11.72
N THR A 86 -1.91 -6.54 -10.80
CA THR A 86 -1.98 -5.11 -10.51
C THR A 86 -0.56 -4.55 -10.45
N PHE A 87 -0.25 -3.57 -11.31
CA PHE A 87 1.00 -2.82 -11.22
C PHE A 87 0.87 -1.68 -10.21
N VAL A 88 1.88 -1.49 -9.38
CA VAL A 88 1.83 -0.56 -8.27
C VAL A 88 2.90 0.52 -8.43
N THR A 89 2.49 1.78 -8.55
CA THR A 89 3.39 2.90 -8.81
C THR A 89 3.66 3.73 -7.56
N PRO A 90 4.88 4.24 -7.37
CA PRO A 90 5.11 5.29 -6.41
C PRO A 90 4.64 6.65 -6.95
N TYR A 91 4.67 7.68 -6.10
CA TYR A 91 4.77 9.04 -6.62
C TYR A 91 6.14 9.21 -7.30
N VAL A 92 6.22 10.03 -8.35
CA VAL A 92 7.45 10.22 -9.13
C VAL A 92 7.65 11.68 -9.49
N HIS A 93 8.89 12.16 -9.43
CA HIS A 93 9.28 13.44 -10.02
C HIS A 93 9.69 13.26 -11.49
N ASN A 94 9.95 14.36 -12.20
CA ASN A 94 10.22 14.39 -13.65
C ASN A 94 11.18 13.29 -14.14
N VAL A 95 12.31 13.08 -13.47
CA VAL A 95 13.32 12.08 -13.89
C VAL A 95 12.74 10.66 -13.86
N LYS A 96 12.03 10.29 -12.78
CA LYS A 96 11.43 8.96 -12.64
C LYS A 96 10.10 8.83 -13.38
N PHE A 97 9.46 9.95 -13.73
CA PHE A 97 8.25 9.97 -14.55
C PHE A 97 8.50 9.38 -15.93
N HIS A 98 9.60 9.74 -16.61
CA HIS A 98 9.94 9.13 -17.90
C HIS A 98 10.10 7.61 -17.83
N ALA A 99 10.82 7.12 -16.81
CA ALA A 99 10.97 5.68 -16.60
C ALA A 99 9.62 5.00 -16.32
N LEU A 100 8.74 5.63 -15.55
CA LEU A 100 7.38 5.13 -15.32
C LEU A 100 6.57 5.10 -16.62
N THR A 101 6.62 6.14 -17.46
CA THR A 101 5.93 6.18 -18.76
C THR A 101 6.39 5.06 -19.69
N THR A 102 7.68 4.69 -19.70
CA THR A 102 8.16 3.52 -20.45
C THR A 102 7.44 2.24 -20.00
N ILE A 103 7.36 2.01 -18.68
CA ILE A 103 6.69 0.84 -18.11
C ILE A 103 5.19 0.82 -18.47
N LEU A 104 4.51 1.96 -18.33
CA LEU A 104 3.09 2.09 -18.67
C LEU A 104 2.85 1.84 -20.16
N THR A 105 3.76 2.27 -21.03
CA THR A 105 3.68 2.03 -22.48
C THR A 105 3.79 0.54 -22.79
N GLU A 106 4.74 -0.17 -22.19
CA GLU A 106 4.90 -1.63 -22.38
C GLU A 106 3.68 -2.40 -21.85
N LEU A 107 3.16 -2.03 -20.65
CA LEU A 107 1.94 -2.61 -20.10
C LEU A 107 0.73 -2.38 -21.00
N GLN A 108 0.56 -1.16 -21.52
CA GLN A 108 -0.52 -0.83 -22.47
C GLN A 108 -0.42 -1.68 -23.73
N GLN A 109 0.77 -1.84 -24.31
CA GLN A 109 0.98 -2.65 -25.51
C GLN A 109 0.60 -4.11 -25.28
N GLU A 110 1.03 -4.70 -24.15
CA GLU A 110 0.63 -6.06 -23.78
C GLU A 110 -0.87 -6.18 -23.53
N ALA A 111 -1.46 -5.22 -22.83
CA ALA A 111 -2.89 -5.18 -22.55
C ALA A 111 -3.72 -5.12 -23.83
N VAL A 112 -3.31 -4.31 -24.82
CA VAL A 112 -3.92 -4.27 -26.16
C VAL A 112 -3.78 -5.59 -26.89
N LYS A 113 -2.57 -6.17 -26.89
CA LYS A 113 -2.26 -7.43 -27.59
C LYS A 113 -3.14 -8.59 -27.12
N VAL A 114 -3.35 -8.71 -25.81
CA VAL A 114 -4.19 -9.78 -25.24
C VAL A 114 -5.66 -9.37 -25.02
N LYS A 115 -6.01 -8.12 -25.33
CA LYS A 115 -7.34 -7.52 -25.12
C LYS A 115 -7.84 -7.62 -23.67
N GLU A 116 -6.94 -7.44 -22.72
CA GLU A 116 -7.23 -7.51 -21.29
C GLU A 116 -6.77 -6.22 -20.61
N LYS A 117 -7.62 -5.62 -19.78
CA LYS A 117 -7.25 -4.40 -19.05
C LYS A 117 -6.31 -4.74 -17.89
N VAL A 118 -5.38 -3.84 -17.59
CA VAL A 118 -4.42 -3.99 -16.49
C VAL A 118 -4.70 -2.95 -15.42
N GLU A 119 -4.85 -3.38 -14.17
CA GLU A 119 -4.98 -2.46 -13.04
C GLU A 119 -3.63 -1.79 -12.73
N VAL A 120 -3.66 -0.48 -12.51
CA VAL A 120 -2.49 0.31 -12.09
C VAL A 120 -2.85 1.14 -10.86
N VAL A 121 -2.26 0.82 -9.72
CA VAL A 121 -2.39 1.63 -8.49
C VAL A 121 -1.54 2.88 -8.66
N VAL A 122 -2.19 4.04 -8.60
CA VAL A 122 -1.56 5.36 -8.70
C VAL A 122 -1.53 6.06 -7.36
N ASN A 123 -0.37 6.61 -7.03
CA ASN A 123 -0.14 7.37 -5.80
C ASN A 123 0.18 8.85 -6.08
N ASP A 124 -0.10 9.31 -7.30
CA ASP A 124 0.15 10.66 -7.79
C ASP A 124 -0.93 11.06 -8.81
N TRP A 125 -1.50 12.28 -8.67
CA TRP A 125 -2.56 12.77 -9.55
C TRP A 125 -2.09 13.09 -10.97
N GLY A 126 -0.81 13.43 -11.14
CA GLY A 126 -0.19 13.59 -12.45
C GLY A 126 -0.10 12.26 -13.20
N VAL A 127 0.33 11.19 -12.52
CA VAL A 127 0.33 9.83 -13.08
C VAL A 127 -1.09 9.37 -13.42
N TYR A 128 -2.05 9.60 -12.52
CA TYR A 128 -3.46 9.33 -12.78
C TYR A 128 -3.96 10.01 -14.07
N SER A 129 -3.73 11.32 -14.19
CA SER A 129 -4.11 12.12 -15.37
C SER A 129 -3.41 11.65 -16.64
N HIS A 130 -2.14 11.26 -16.55
CA HIS A 130 -1.37 10.74 -17.66
C HIS A 130 -1.95 9.42 -18.18
N ILE A 131 -2.27 8.48 -17.28
CA ILE A 131 -2.89 7.19 -17.63
C ILE A 131 -4.24 7.40 -18.31
N ARG A 132 -5.11 8.20 -17.72
CA ARG A 132 -6.45 8.49 -18.26
C ARG A 132 -6.40 9.01 -19.70
N LYS A 133 -5.38 9.82 -20.04
CA LYS A 133 -5.26 10.45 -21.35
C LYS A 133 -4.58 9.58 -22.40
N GLN A 134 -3.62 8.73 -22.00
CA GLN A 134 -2.71 8.07 -22.95
C GLN A 134 -2.87 6.55 -23.01
N PHE A 135 -3.42 5.92 -21.97
CA PHE A 135 -3.37 4.47 -21.79
C PHE A 135 -4.76 3.87 -21.52
N PRO A 136 -5.63 3.74 -22.54
CA PRO A 136 -7.03 3.32 -22.36
C PRO A 136 -7.23 1.88 -21.89
N MET A 137 -6.18 1.02 -21.97
CA MET A 137 -6.23 -0.35 -21.44
C MET A 137 -5.72 -0.46 -20.01
N LEU A 138 -5.23 0.64 -19.43
CA LEU A 138 -4.80 0.69 -18.04
C LEU A 138 -5.93 1.28 -17.18
N CYS A 139 -6.35 0.51 -16.17
CA CYS A 139 -7.39 0.90 -15.22
C CYS A 139 -6.74 1.52 -13.98
N PRO A 140 -6.82 2.85 -13.77
CA PRO A 140 -6.27 3.47 -12.58
C PRO A 140 -7.06 3.05 -11.33
N VAL A 141 -6.31 2.72 -10.28
CA VAL A 141 -6.79 2.48 -8.91
C VAL A 141 -6.20 3.56 -8.02
N ILE A 142 -7.04 4.26 -7.26
CA ILE A 142 -6.56 5.34 -6.38
C ILE A 142 -5.88 4.72 -5.16
N GLY A 143 -4.55 4.81 -5.15
CA GLY A 143 -3.72 4.24 -4.10
C GLY A 143 -3.85 4.96 -2.77
N ARG A 144 -3.46 4.25 -1.71
CA ARG A 144 -3.58 4.71 -0.32
C ARG A 144 -2.78 5.99 -0.01
N LEU A 145 -1.83 6.44 -0.83
CA LEU A 145 -1.15 7.73 -0.59
C LEU A 145 -1.99 8.96 -0.99
N LEU A 146 -2.93 8.79 -1.91
CA LEU A 146 -3.87 9.84 -2.32
C LEU A 146 -5.05 9.95 -1.35
N ASN A 147 -5.28 8.89 -0.58
CA ASN A 147 -6.24 8.88 0.51
C ASN A 147 -5.74 9.71 1.70
N LYS A 148 -6.47 10.77 2.09
CA LYS A 148 -6.11 11.64 3.22
C LYS A 148 -6.99 11.30 4.42
N VAL A 149 -6.42 10.50 5.33
CA VAL A 149 -6.99 10.08 6.62
C VAL A 149 -5.92 10.29 7.70
N VAL A 150 -6.32 10.54 8.94
CA VAL A 150 -5.39 10.56 10.08
C VAL A 150 -4.81 9.16 10.28
N ARG A 151 -3.48 9.01 10.22
CA ARG A 151 -2.80 7.71 10.36
C ARG A 151 -1.74 7.67 11.44
N ASP A 152 -1.66 8.72 12.24
CA ASP A 152 -0.70 8.83 13.32
C ASP A 152 -1.24 8.06 14.54
N PRO A 153 -0.57 6.97 14.99
CA PRO A 153 -1.04 6.21 16.14
C PRO A 153 -1.11 7.06 17.42
N ARG A 154 -0.34 8.15 17.54
CA ARG A 154 -0.42 9.06 18.69
C ARG A 154 -1.76 9.78 18.78
N ILE A 155 -2.39 10.03 17.63
CA ILE A 155 -3.70 10.69 17.54
C ILE A 155 -4.80 9.63 17.53
N ALA A 156 -4.62 8.59 16.71
CA ALA A 156 -5.62 7.55 16.55
C ALA A 156 -5.83 6.76 17.86
N ASP A 157 -4.77 6.26 18.50
CA ASP A 157 -4.90 5.53 19.78
C ASP A 157 -5.47 6.43 20.89
N TYR A 158 -5.21 7.75 20.85
CA TYR A 158 -5.73 8.69 21.85
C TYR A 158 -7.24 8.91 21.72
N TYR A 159 -7.79 8.88 20.50
CA TYR A 159 -9.22 9.08 20.25
C TYR A 159 -10.00 7.76 20.04
N ASP A 160 -9.33 6.61 20.03
CA ASP A 160 -9.95 5.29 19.94
C ASP A 160 -10.42 4.79 21.32
N ASN A 161 -11.31 5.54 21.96
CA ASN A 161 -11.97 5.14 23.21
C ASN A 161 -13.34 5.80 23.39
N GLU A 162 -14.15 5.24 24.28
CA GLU A 162 -15.54 5.67 24.53
C GLU A 162 -15.67 7.10 25.07
N ASN A 163 -14.62 7.67 25.66
CA ASN A 163 -14.63 9.02 26.22
C ASN A 163 -14.23 10.10 25.21
N ALA A 164 -13.86 9.73 23.98
CA ALA A 164 -13.46 10.68 22.96
C ALA A 164 -14.63 11.60 22.56
N PRO A 165 -14.43 12.93 22.46
CA PRO A 165 -15.49 13.85 22.02
C PRO A 165 -16.04 13.45 20.64
N PRO A 166 -17.37 13.42 20.42
CA PRO A 166 -17.95 12.98 19.14
C PRO A 166 -17.42 13.74 17.92
N GLN A 167 -17.16 15.05 18.06
CA GLN A 167 -16.57 15.87 17.01
C GLN A 167 -15.15 15.41 16.65
N ALA A 168 -14.34 15.04 17.64
CA ALA A 168 -12.99 14.55 17.41
C ALA A 168 -13.02 13.20 16.69
N ILE A 169 -13.92 12.29 17.11
CA ILE A 169 -14.14 10.99 16.45
C ILE A 169 -14.47 11.19 14.97
N ASN A 170 -15.40 12.09 14.65
CA ASN A 170 -15.79 12.37 13.27
C ASN A 170 -14.63 12.88 12.42
N VAL A 171 -13.76 13.72 12.98
CA VAL A 171 -12.58 14.24 12.27
C VAL A 171 -11.56 13.14 12.01
N VAL A 172 -11.23 12.33 13.02
CA VAL A 172 -10.19 11.28 12.85
C VAL A 172 -10.65 10.14 11.96
N LYS A 173 -11.96 9.82 11.95
CA LYS A 173 -12.57 8.82 11.07
C LYS A 173 -12.88 9.34 9.66
N GLY A 174 -12.76 10.65 9.45
CA GLY A 174 -13.00 11.28 8.16
C GLY A 174 -11.96 10.89 7.11
N ASN A 175 -12.42 10.81 5.85
CA ASN A 175 -11.57 10.52 4.69
C ASN A 175 -11.82 11.55 3.59
N GLY A 176 -10.75 12.17 3.08
CA GLY A 176 -10.84 13.13 1.98
C GLY A 176 -11.45 12.58 0.69
N LEU A 177 -11.25 11.29 0.38
CA LEU A 177 -11.76 10.67 -0.86
C LEU A 177 -13.28 10.45 -0.85
N VAL A 178 -13.91 10.44 0.32
CA VAL A 178 -15.38 10.33 0.46
C VAL A 178 -16.04 11.68 0.75
N SER A 179 -15.29 12.78 0.65
CA SER A 179 -15.89 14.12 0.67
C SER A 179 -16.73 14.34 -0.60
N GLU A 180 -17.76 15.18 -0.49
CA GLU A 180 -18.68 15.49 -1.60
C GLU A 180 -17.95 15.85 -2.90
N TRP A 181 -16.96 16.75 -2.81
CA TRP A 181 -16.24 17.23 -3.99
C TRP A 181 -15.34 16.17 -4.62
N PHE A 182 -14.69 15.33 -3.81
CA PHE A 182 -13.93 14.19 -4.33
C PHE A 182 -14.85 13.11 -4.89
N GLY A 183 -16.01 12.87 -4.27
CA GLY A 183 -17.04 11.97 -4.78
C GLY A 183 -17.45 12.33 -6.21
N ARG A 184 -17.82 13.60 -6.45
CA ARG A 184 -18.16 14.11 -7.79
C ARG A 184 -17.03 13.94 -8.80
N PHE A 185 -15.79 14.18 -8.38
CA PHE A 185 -14.62 13.96 -9.23
C PHE A 185 -14.45 12.48 -9.61
N LEU A 186 -14.61 11.57 -8.64
CA LEU A 186 -14.49 10.13 -8.85
C LEU A 186 -15.64 9.55 -9.68
N GLU A 187 -16.88 10.03 -9.51
CA GLU A 187 -18.04 9.64 -10.32
C GLU A 187 -17.84 9.94 -11.81
N SER A 188 -17.14 11.02 -12.13
CA SER A 188 -16.78 11.39 -13.51
C SER A 188 -15.61 10.58 -14.09
N SER A 189 -15.08 9.63 -13.33
CA SER A 189 -13.88 8.87 -13.68
C SER A 189 -14.12 7.38 -13.89
N ASP A 190 -13.25 6.73 -14.66
CA ASP A 190 -13.25 5.26 -14.80
C ASP A 190 -12.47 4.59 -13.66
N THR A 191 -12.38 5.24 -12.49
CA THR A 191 -11.72 4.69 -11.31
C THR A 191 -12.52 3.50 -10.81
N VAL A 192 -11.89 2.33 -10.82
CA VAL A 192 -12.59 1.08 -10.45
C VAL A 192 -12.54 0.80 -8.95
N ARG A 193 -11.59 1.41 -8.23
CA ARG A 193 -11.23 0.99 -6.87
C ARG A 193 -10.46 2.05 -6.10
N LEU A 194 -10.69 2.10 -4.79
CA LEU A 194 -10.02 2.98 -3.84
C LEU A 194 -9.27 2.15 -2.79
N GLU A 195 -8.03 2.52 -2.48
CA GLU A 195 -7.19 1.80 -1.52
C GLU A 195 -7.01 2.54 -0.19
N PHE A 196 -6.95 1.74 0.87
CA PHE A 196 -6.93 2.17 2.25
C PHE A 196 -5.87 1.38 3.02
N ASP A 197 -5.19 2.04 3.94
CA ASP A 197 -4.61 1.35 5.10
C ASP A 197 -5.75 0.95 6.03
N GLU A 198 -5.72 -0.22 6.68
CA GLU A 198 -6.64 -0.48 7.80
C GLU A 198 -6.34 0.48 8.96
N ALA A 199 -7.23 1.43 9.21
CA ALA A 199 -6.99 2.52 10.15
C ALA A 199 -7.32 2.13 11.59
N ILE A 200 -6.46 2.50 12.54
CA ILE A 200 -6.60 2.25 13.98
C ILE A 200 -7.99 2.67 14.49
N GLN A 201 -8.36 3.92 14.22
CA GLN A 201 -9.62 4.51 14.64
C GLN A 201 -10.83 4.03 13.81
N GLY A 202 -10.63 3.15 12.83
CA GLY A 202 -11.63 2.76 11.84
C GLY A 202 -12.00 3.88 10.87
N PHE A 203 -13.10 3.67 10.14
CA PHE A 203 -13.62 4.62 9.15
C PHE A 203 -14.97 5.17 9.57
N GLY A 204 -15.27 6.37 9.09
CA GLY A 204 -16.60 6.94 9.16
C GLY A 204 -17.50 6.33 8.09
N GLN A 205 -18.13 7.18 7.28
CA GLN A 205 -18.92 6.72 6.14
C GLN A 205 -18.00 6.18 5.04
N GLU A 206 -18.20 4.91 4.67
CA GLU A 206 -17.58 4.33 3.48
C GLU A 206 -18.42 4.66 2.24
N THR A 207 -17.79 4.67 1.06
CA THR A 207 -18.51 4.87 -0.20
C THR A 207 -19.05 3.53 -0.71
N GLU A 208 -20.35 3.48 -0.98
CA GLU A 208 -20.99 2.31 -1.60
C GLU A 208 -20.70 2.22 -3.11
N SER A 209 -20.23 3.30 -3.74
CA SER A 209 -20.11 3.41 -5.19
C SER A 209 -18.81 2.84 -5.77
N HIS A 210 -17.83 2.48 -4.93
CA HIS A 210 -16.53 2.00 -5.38
C HIS A 210 -16.11 0.71 -4.69
N ALA A 211 -15.39 -0.15 -5.41
CA ALA A 211 -14.74 -1.30 -4.79
C ALA A 211 -13.58 -0.83 -3.88
N LEU A 212 -13.40 -1.49 -2.73
CA LEU A 212 -12.43 -1.06 -1.72
C LEU A 212 -11.30 -2.08 -1.55
N SER A 213 -10.07 -1.61 -1.37
CA SER A 213 -8.93 -2.43 -0.98
C SER A 213 -8.39 -1.99 0.37
N PHE A 214 -8.19 -2.93 1.29
CA PHE A 214 -7.54 -2.67 2.58
C PHE A 214 -6.20 -3.38 2.66
N HIS A 215 -5.16 -2.60 2.98
CA HIS A 215 -3.78 -3.07 3.09
C HIS A 215 -3.45 -3.53 4.51
N TYR A 216 -2.77 -4.66 4.61
CA TYR A 216 -2.30 -5.28 5.84
C TYR A 216 -0.86 -5.80 5.66
N PRO A 217 -0.12 -6.05 6.75
CA PRO A 217 -0.40 -5.72 8.15
C PRO A 217 0.24 -4.38 8.56
N PHE A 218 0.39 -3.45 7.62
CA PHE A 218 1.06 -2.17 7.85
C PHE A 218 0.22 -1.02 7.33
N GLY A 219 0.11 0.03 8.14
CA GLY A 219 -0.47 1.31 7.76
C GLY A 219 0.60 2.40 7.68
N CYS A 220 0.47 3.32 6.74
CA CYS A 220 1.43 4.42 6.57
C CYS A 220 1.17 5.53 7.58
N VAL A 221 2.14 5.87 8.43
CA VAL A 221 2.06 7.05 9.30
C VAL A 221 2.31 8.32 8.49
N ALA A 222 3.44 8.36 7.77
CA ALA A 222 3.86 9.49 6.98
C ALA A 222 4.87 9.05 5.91
N SER A 223 4.80 9.67 4.73
CA SER A 223 5.73 9.49 3.61
C SER A 223 6.08 10.84 3.02
N GLY A 224 7.29 11.00 2.49
CA GLY A 224 7.74 12.24 1.86
C GLY A 224 8.94 12.04 0.95
N SER A 225 9.33 13.08 0.22
CA SER A 225 10.50 13.07 -0.66
C SER A 225 11.83 13.05 0.09
N ALA A 226 11.87 13.62 1.30
CA ALA A 226 13.03 13.60 2.16
C ALA A 226 13.25 12.20 2.77
N CYS A 227 14.35 11.55 2.41
CA CYS A 227 14.64 10.18 2.84
C CYS A 227 15.91 10.14 3.71
N MET A 228 15.76 9.93 5.02
CA MET A 228 16.91 9.79 5.93
C MET A 228 17.87 8.68 5.46
N VAL A 229 17.34 7.57 4.97
CA VAL A 229 18.14 6.43 4.50
C VAL A 229 18.85 6.75 3.18
N GLY A 230 18.21 7.51 2.29
CA GLY A 230 18.80 7.92 1.01
C GLY A 230 19.98 8.89 1.19
N PHE A 231 19.95 9.71 2.24
CA PHE A 231 21.02 10.64 2.62
C PHE A 231 21.94 10.10 3.73
N MET A 232 21.95 8.78 3.96
CA MET A 232 22.69 8.20 5.08
C MET A 232 24.19 8.46 4.96
N ASP A 233 24.74 8.30 3.75
CA ASP A 233 26.16 8.45 3.42
C ASP A 233 26.54 9.92 3.11
N SER A 234 25.59 10.84 3.12
CA SER A 234 25.84 12.25 2.79
C SER A 234 26.38 13.05 3.99
N ASP A 235 27.21 14.05 3.71
CA ASP A 235 27.66 15.01 4.71
C ASP A 235 26.48 15.76 5.33
N LYS A 236 26.59 16.13 6.61
CA LYS A 236 25.52 16.79 7.37
C LYS A 236 24.97 18.04 6.67
N LYS A 237 25.84 18.82 6.03
CA LYS A 237 25.47 20.05 5.29
C LYS A 237 24.63 19.77 4.03
N ASP A 238 24.69 18.56 3.49
CA ASP A 238 24.05 18.18 2.22
C ASP A 238 22.83 17.27 2.43
N LYS A 239 22.55 16.84 3.67
CA LYS A 239 21.37 16.02 3.97
C LYS A 239 20.08 16.76 3.65
N PHE A 240 19.15 16.04 3.04
CA PHE A 240 17.80 16.51 2.70
C PHE A 240 17.77 17.68 1.70
N ARG A 241 18.83 17.86 0.91
CA ARG A 241 18.90 18.85 -0.16
C ARG A 241 18.86 18.15 -1.52
N GLY A 242 17.84 18.46 -2.30
CA GLY A 242 17.66 17.89 -3.64
C GLY A 242 17.41 16.38 -3.66
N ASP A 243 17.84 15.74 -4.73
CA ASP A 243 17.71 14.30 -4.94
C ASP A 243 18.92 13.55 -4.37
N PRO A 244 18.72 12.51 -3.51
CA PRO A 244 19.83 11.73 -2.99
C PRO A 244 20.46 10.82 -4.06
N ASP A 245 21.76 10.53 -3.90
CA ASP A 245 22.40 9.37 -4.54
C ASP A 245 21.94 8.07 -3.85
N CYS A 246 20.68 7.72 -4.10
CA CYS A 246 19.99 6.65 -3.37
C CYS A 246 20.52 5.26 -3.78
N LYS A 247 21.26 4.61 -2.89
CA LYS A 247 21.73 3.21 -3.05
C LYS A 247 20.72 2.18 -2.54
N GLN A 248 19.50 2.62 -2.23
CA GLN A 248 18.39 1.77 -1.76
C GLN A 248 18.74 0.93 -0.51
N GLN A 249 19.51 1.49 0.43
CA GLN A 249 19.89 0.81 1.68
C GLN A 249 18.67 0.41 2.54
N CYS A 250 17.48 0.99 2.27
CA CYS A 250 16.21 0.59 2.88
C CYS A 250 15.81 -0.87 2.59
N GLN A 251 16.42 -1.52 1.59
CA GLN A 251 16.27 -2.96 1.38
C GLN A 251 16.93 -3.81 2.47
N ARG A 252 17.87 -3.22 3.22
CA ARG A 252 18.66 -3.90 4.25
C ARG A 252 18.28 -3.45 5.65
N TYR A 253 17.99 -2.16 5.82
CA TYR A 253 17.77 -1.56 7.13
C TYR A 253 16.32 -1.13 7.31
N THR A 254 15.80 -1.41 8.51
CA THR A 254 14.52 -0.92 9.04
C THR A 254 14.79 -0.43 10.45
N PHE A 255 14.25 0.73 10.81
CA PHE A 255 14.44 1.33 12.13
C PHE A 255 13.13 1.31 12.89
N GLU A 256 13.13 0.80 14.12
CA GLU A 256 11.98 0.95 15.00
C GLU A 256 12.04 2.33 15.67
N LEU A 257 10.96 3.11 15.52
CA LEU A 257 10.82 4.42 16.14
C LEU A 257 10.10 4.26 17.48
N LYS A 258 10.84 4.46 18.58
CA LYS A 258 10.30 4.36 19.94
C LYS A 258 9.93 5.74 20.46
N ASN A 259 8.68 5.89 20.89
CA ASN A 259 8.20 7.10 21.55
C ASN A 259 8.14 6.86 23.06
N ARG A 260 8.91 7.64 23.83
CA ARG A 260 8.93 7.53 25.31
C ARG A 260 7.92 8.45 26.00
N GLN A 261 7.34 9.40 25.27
CA GLN A 261 6.39 10.37 25.82
C GLN A 261 4.94 9.88 25.74
N PHE A 262 4.59 9.17 24.66
CA PHE A 262 3.24 8.68 24.41
C PHE A 262 3.18 7.18 24.73
N THR A 263 3.00 6.84 26.01
CA THR A 263 3.04 5.45 26.51
C THR A 263 1.77 4.64 26.24
N HIS A 264 0.69 5.29 25.84
CA HIS A 264 -0.58 4.63 25.47
C HIS A 264 -0.58 4.04 24.06
N MET A 265 0.47 4.28 23.27
CA MET A 265 0.56 3.74 21.91
C MET A 265 0.55 2.22 21.95
N THR A 266 -0.40 1.60 21.26
CA THR A 266 -0.52 0.14 21.17
C THR A 266 0.13 -0.43 19.91
N HIS A 267 0.51 0.45 18.98
CA HIS A 267 1.09 0.11 17.69
C HIS A 267 2.58 0.48 17.64
N ARG A 268 3.41 -0.45 17.16
CA ARG A 268 4.85 -0.23 16.92
C ARG A 268 5.04 0.53 15.62
N ILE A 269 5.97 1.49 15.60
CA ILE A 269 6.29 2.31 14.42
C ILE A 269 7.65 1.92 13.86
N PHE A 270 7.74 1.83 12.54
CA PHE A 270 8.95 1.50 11.79
C PHE A 270 9.20 2.49 10.67
N GLN A 271 10.42 3.02 10.58
CA GLN A 271 10.91 3.76 9.43
C GLN A 271 11.60 2.81 8.46
N LYS A 272 11.15 2.79 7.21
CA LYS A 272 11.82 2.12 6.10
C LYS A 272 11.91 3.07 4.91
N GLY A 273 13.13 3.39 4.49
CA GLY A 273 13.36 4.38 3.45
C GLY A 273 12.78 5.75 3.82
N ASN A 274 11.91 6.28 2.97
CA ASN A 274 11.30 7.60 3.11
C ASN A 274 9.94 7.57 3.85
N THR A 275 9.52 6.40 4.35
CA THR A 275 8.18 6.23 4.93
C THR A 275 8.25 5.61 6.33
N ALA A 276 7.41 6.14 7.21
CA ALA A 276 7.11 5.57 8.52
C ALA A 276 5.80 4.77 8.44
N PHE A 277 5.80 3.58 9.04
CA PHE A 277 4.67 2.67 9.09
C PHE A 277 4.35 2.30 10.53
N TYR A 278 3.09 2.05 10.84
CA TYR A 278 2.71 1.32 12.04
C TYR A 278 2.36 -0.12 11.66
N ALA A 279 2.72 -1.08 12.52
CA ALA A 279 2.28 -2.47 12.37
C ALA A 279 0.93 -2.67 13.03
N HIS A 280 0.00 -3.30 12.31
CA HIS A 280 -1.33 -3.63 12.82
C HIS A 280 -1.20 -4.69 13.92
N ASN A 281 -1.90 -4.48 15.03
CA ASN A 281 -2.07 -5.52 16.04
C ASN A 281 -3.13 -6.53 15.59
N ARG A 282 -3.22 -7.68 16.27
CA ARG A 282 -4.16 -8.75 15.89
C ARG A 282 -5.62 -8.28 15.91
N THR A 283 -6.01 -7.46 16.90
CA THR A 283 -7.37 -6.93 17.05
C THR A 283 -7.77 -6.08 15.85
N LEU A 284 -6.91 -5.15 15.43
CA LEU A 284 -7.15 -4.30 14.26
C LEU A 284 -7.30 -5.12 12.98
N ILE A 285 -6.44 -6.13 12.80
CA ILE A 285 -6.53 -7.04 11.64
C ILE A 285 -7.87 -7.79 11.68
N GLU A 286 -8.22 -8.40 12.81
CA GLU A 286 -9.46 -9.17 12.95
C GLU A 286 -10.70 -8.32 12.68
N THR A 287 -10.77 -7.11 13.24
CA THR A 287 -11.87 -6.16 13.00
C THR A 287 -11.98 -5.82 11.51
N GLY A 288 -10.87 -5.48 10.87
CA GLY A 288 -10.83 -5.17 9.44
C GLY A 288 -11.25 -6.36 8.57
N LEU A 289 -10.79 -7.58 8.90
CA LEU A 289 -11.17 -8.79 8.19
C LEU A 289 -12.67 -9.13 8.38
N ARG A 290 -13.24 -8.93 9.58
CA ARG A 290 -14.68 -9.11 9.82
C ARG A 290 -15.51 -8.12 9.00
N ARG A 291 -15.07 -6.85 8.90
CA ARG A 291 -15.68 -5.86 8.00
C ARG A 291 -15.61 -6.32 6.54
N ALA A 292 -14.44 -6.75 6.07
CA ALA A 292 -14.24 -7.22 4.70
C ALA A 292 -15.07 -8.48 4.35
N MET A 293 -15.41 -9.31 5.35
CA MET A 293 -16.29 -10.47 5.18
C MET A 293 -17.76 -10.07 4.97
N GLN A 294 -18.19 -8.98 5.61
CA GLN A 294 -19.58 -8.49 5.56
C GLN A 294 -19.83 -7.57 4.34
N ALA A 295 -18.80 -6.91 3.83
CA ALA A 295 -18.91 -5.95 2.75
C ALA A 295 -18.81 -6.59 1.34
N GLY A 296 -19.60 -6.05 0.40
CA GLY A 296 -19.49 -6.37 -1.03
C GLY A 296 -18.24 -5.74 -1.66
N ALA A 297 -17.66 -6.41 -2.67
CA ALA A 297 -16.55 -5.88 -3.50
C ALA A 297 -15.25 -5.47 -2.77
N VAL A 298 -14.97 -6.02 -1.58
CA VAL A 298 -13.72 -5.76 -0.84
C VAL A 298 -12.56 -6.68 -1.26
N ARG A 299 -11.36 -6.10 -1.33
CA ARG A 299 -10.07 -6.77 -1.51
C ARG A 299 -9.21 -6.62 -0.25
N VAL A 300 -8.65 -7.72 0.22
CA VAL A 300 -7.64 -7.72 1.29
C VAL A 300 -6.26 -7.84 0.64
N VAL A 301 -5.39 -6.86 0.85
CA VAL A 301 -4.03 -6.82 0.30
C VAL A 301 -3.03 -7.12 1.40
N TYR A 302 -2.39 -8.29 1.35
CA TYR A 302 -1.36 -8.68 2.30
C TYR A 302 0.03 -8.36 1.77
N SER A 303 0.78 -7.58 2.55
CA SER A 303 2.18 -7.24 2.31
C SER A 303 3.08 -8.10 3.20
N PRO A 304 3.83 -9.08 2.64
CA PRO A 304 4.76 -9.91 3.41
C PRO A 304 5.94 -9.11 3.98
N ARG A 305 6.20 -7.94 3.40
CA ARG A 305 7.26 -7.00 3.79
C ARG A 305 6.68 -5.62 4.01
N LEU A 306 7.39 -4.80 4.79
CA LEU A 306 7.17 -3.36 4.78
C LEU A 306 7.26 -2.82 3.33
N PRO A 307 6.32 -1.97 2.89
CA PRO A 307 6.07 -1.66 1.48
C PRO A 307 7.05 -0.61 0.89
N VAL A 308 8.37 -0.83 1.06
CA VAL A 308 9.46 0.02 0.51
C VAL A 308 10.62 -0.82 0.01
#